data_AF-C0ZRW9-F1
#
_entry.id   AF-C0ZRW9-F1
#
_cell.length_a   1.000
_cell.length_b   1.000
_cell.length_c   1.000
_cell.angle_alpha   90.00
_cell.angle_beta   90.00
_cell.angle_gamma   90.00
#
_symmetry.space_group_name_H-M   'P 1'
#
loop_
_entity.id
_entity.type
_entity.pdbx_description
1 polymer ?
#
loop_
_entity_poly.entity_id
_entity_poly.type
_entity_poly.pdbx_seq_one_letter_code
_entity_poly.pdbx_strand_id
1 'polypeptide(L)'
;MPDALRLAVMRTLSTEVVVRKPAPQPFTEKVGKRLGQYVFALRDPRNDQVFHVGHGTGNQVFAPVFEALGELANLEGADGPAESNAAVTAAKIARIREIYDAGSAVEHFVLLRSVAAATDSAATTDEVVRGIVEALRITDAGEGLTNLAGDTSDKDARATRVEELALRYSADPAPELPTPSIVLHVPASARPGATPEEIYELARAEWSAGAAVRAEIGIPVLVFADSIIRGAFRAQSWEVSTRNADGSQLWRFNGTVDDELAAKYVGTEVTPHNVGLKKWPVSGWVTRLTTARPGAVMPGPRKSK
;
A
#
# COMPACT_ATOMS: atom_id res chain seq x y z
N MET A 1 57.01 5.73 28.54
CA MET A 1 56.32 5.28 27.31
C MET A 1 56.70 6.24 26.20
N PRO A 2 57.29 5.79 25.08
CA PRO A 2 57.70 6.71 24.01
C PRO A 2 56.48 7.38 23.39
N ASP A 3 56.51 8.70 23.21
CA ASP A 3 55.38 9.49 22.68
C ASP A 3 54.90 9.03 21.31
N ALA A 4 55.80 8.42 20.51
CA ALA A 4 55.46 7.78 19.24
C ALA A 4 54.48 6.60 19.39
N LEU A 5 54.58 5.82 20.47
CA LEU A 5 53.65 4.73 20.76
C LEU A 5 52.28 5.28 21.20
N ARG A 6 52.27 6.39 21.95
CA ARG A 6 51.05 7.09 22.35
C ARG A 6 50.32 7.70 21.16
N LEU A 7 51.07 8.34 20.25
CA LEU A 7 50.52 8.91 19.01
C LEU A 7 50.02 7.80 18.07
N ALA A 8 50.75 6.69 17.94
CA ALA A 8 50.34 5.55 17.13
C ALA A 8 49.05 4.92 17.68
N VAL A 9 48.96 4.71 19.00
CA VAL A 9 47.75 4.19 19.67
C VAL A 9 46.57 5.16 19.56
N MET A 10 46.78 6.47 19.70
CA MET A 10 45.69 7.44 19.47
C MET A 10 45.26 7.50 18.01
N ARG A 11 46.15 7.26 17.04
CA ARG A 11 45.80 7.20 15.62
C ARG A 11 45.02 5.93 15.27
N THR A 12 45.39 4.77 15.84
CA THR A 12 44.63 3.51 15.66
C THR A 12 43.29 3.51 16.39
N LEU A 13 43.14 4.23 17.50
CA LEU A 13 41.85 4.38 18.19
C LEU A 13 40.92 5.42 17.54
N SER A 14 41.40 6.22 16.58
CA SER A 14 40.66 7.39 16.04
C SER A 14 40.15 7.23 14.60
N THR A 15 40.05 6.01 14.04
CA THR A 15 39.59 5.85 12.65
C THR A 15 38.67 4.64 12.42
N GLU A 16 37.75 4.37 13.34
CA GLU A 16 36.42 3.96 12.88
C GLU A 16 35.56 5.22 12.83
N VAL A 17 35.59 5.90 11.70
CA VAL A 17 34.53 6.85 11.38
C VAL A 17 33.29 5.98 11.18
N VAL A 18 32.56 5.72 12.28
CA VAL A 18 31.23 5.12 12.20
C VAL A 18 30.40 6.09 11.39
N VAL A 19 30.22 5.79 10.10
CA VAL A 19 29.36 6.56 9.22
C VAL A 19 27.93 6.33 9.73
N ARG A 20 27.46 7.22 10.62
CA ARG A 20 26.08 7.18 11.08
C ARG A 20 25.17 7.37 9.88
N LYS A 21 24.15 6.51 9.77
CA LYS A 21 23.12 6.68 8.75
C LYS A 21 22.38 8.00 8.98
N PRO A 22 21.95 8.69 7.90
CA PRO A 22 21.18 9.92 8.03
C PRO A 22 19.79 9.64 8.62
N ALA A 23 19.15 10.70 9.12
CA ALA A 23 17.74 10.65 9.49
C ALA A 23 16.87 10.19 8.31
N PRO A 24 15.74 9.50 8.56
CA PRO A 24 14.84 9.05 7.51
C PRO A 24 14.22 10.26 6.80
N GLN A 25 13.95 10.10 5.50
CA GLN A 25 13.32 11.15 4.70
C GLN A 25 11.86 11.35 5.15
N PRO A 26 11.46 12.56 5.58
CA PRO A 26 10.07 12.85 5.90
C PRO A 26 9.15 12.69 4.69
N PHE A 27 7.88 12.36 4.96
CA PHE A 27 6.83 12.39 3.95
C PHE A 27 6.61 13.80 3.41
N THR A 28 6.23 13.86 2.14
CA THR A 28 5.63 15.07 1.57
C THR A 28 4.26 15.31 2.19
N GLU A 29 3.79 16.56 2.18
CA GLU A 29 2.46 16.93 2.67
C GLU A 29 1.34 16.11 1.98
N LYS A 30 1.50 15.83 0.69
CA LYS A 30 0.58 14.97 -0.10
C LYS A 30 0.48 13.57 0.50
N VAL A 31 1.61 12.93 0.80
CA VAL A 31 1.67 11.59 1.41
C VAL A 31 1.07 11.61 2.81
N GLY A 32 1.44 12.60 3.64
CA GLY A 32 0.93 12.73 5.01
C GLY A 32 -0.59 12.89 5.07
N LYS A 33 -1.17 13.72 4.20
CA LYS A 33 -2.63 13.90 4.08
C LYS A 33 -3.36 12.63 3.64
N ARG A 34 -2.77 11.88 2.70
CA ARG A 34 -3.35 10.63 2.18
C ARG A 34 -3.31 9.48 3.19
N LEU A 35 -2.25 9.40 3.99
CA LEU A 35 -2.10 8.38 5.02
C LEU A 35 -3.15 8.54 6.14
N GLY A 36 -3.57 9.78 6.40
CA GLY A 36 -4.58 10.09 7.42
C GLY A 36 -4.08 9.74 8.82
N GLN A 37 -4.98 9.22 9.66
CA GLN A 37 -4.64 8.70 10.98
C GLN A 37 -4.23 7.23 10.89
N TYR A 38 -3.11 6.90 11.52
CA TYR A 38 -2.51 5.57 11.41
C TYR A 38 -1.85 5.13 12.72
N VAL A 39 -1.64 3.81 12.83
CA VAL A 39 -0.83 3.17 13.88
C VAL A 39 0.49 2.72 13.27
N PHE A 40 1.61 3.01 13.92
CA PHE A 40 2.94 2.69 13.43
C PHE A 40 3.77 1.90 14.44
N ALA A 41 4.78 1.20 13.95
CA ALA A 41 5.77 0.47 14.73
C ALA A 41 7.20 0.84 14.31
N LEU A 42 8.10 0.93 15.28
CA LEU A 42 9.53 1.05 15.08
C LEU A 42 10.20 -0.30 15.37
N ARG A 43 10.96 -0.79 14.41
CA ARG A 43 11.67 -2.08 14.48
C ARG A 43 13.17 -1.86 14.44
N ASP A 44 13.89 -2.60 15.28
CA ASP A 44 15.35 -2.69 15.24
C ASP A 44 15.76 -3.73 14.19
N PRO A 45 16.46 -3.34 13.11
CA PRO A 45 16.84 -4.27 12.05
C PRO A 45 17.95 -5.26 12.47
N ARG A 46 18.56 -5.08 13.64
CA ARG A 46 19.64 -5.97 14.12
C ARG A 46 19.12 -7.28 14.67
N ASN A 47 17.87 -7.31 15.12
CA ASN A 47 17.25 -8.44 15.79
C ASN A 47 15.75 -8.60 15.49
N ASP A 48 15.22 -7.84 14.55
CA ASP A 48 13.85 -7.90 14.09
C ASP A 48 12.77 -7.67 15.16
N GLN A 49 13.14 -6.99 16.24
CA GLN A 49 12.24 -6.68 17.33
C GLN A 49 11.59 -5.30 17.16
N VAL A 50 10.27 -5.27 17.26
CA VAL A 50 9.52 -4.04 17.47
C VAL A 50 9.77 -3.58 18.90
N PHE A 51 10.27 -2.35 19.06
CA PHE A 51 10.59 -1.77 20.37
C PHE A 51 9.70 -0.58 20.74
N HIS A 52 8.92 -0.05 19.78
CA HIS A 52 7.97 1.03 20.04
C HIS A 52 6.80 0.95 19.06
N VAL A 53 5.58 1.17 19.58
CA VAL A 53 4.35 1.30 18.80
C VAL A 53 3.69 2.61 19.21
N GLY A 54 3.20 3.35 18.23
CA GLY A 54 2.54 4.63 18.45
C GLY A 54 1.46 4.88 17.40
N HIS A 55 0.84 6.04 17.47
CA HIS A 55 -0.14 6.47 16.48
C HIS A 55 -0.01 7.98 16.20
N GLY A 56 -0.54 8.42 15.07
CA GLY A 56 -0.50 9.83 14.69
C GLY A 56 -0.91 10.06 13.25
N THR A 57 -0.54 11.23 12.75
CA THR A 57 -0.75 11.66 11.37
C THR A 57 0.55 12.22 10.79
N GLY A 58 0.60 12.33 9.45
CA GLY A 58 1.74 12.90 8.75
C GLY A 58 3.07 12.25 9.14
N ASN A 59 4.03 13.06 9.59
CA ASN A 59 5.40 12.65 9.89
C ASN A 59 5.62 12.13 11.33
N GLN A 60 4.55 11.88 12.09
CA GLN A 60 4.66 11.46 13.50
C GLN A 60 5.50 10.19 13.69
N VAL A 61 5.46 9.26 12.74
CA VAL A 61 6.29 8.04 12.75
C VAL A 61 7.79 8.32 12.86
N PHE A 62 8.26 9.46 12.32
CA PHE A 62 9.67 9.84 12.32
C PHE A 62 10.08 10.67 13.54
N ALA A 63 9.11 11.25 14.28
CA ALA A 63 9.39 12.14 15.40
C ALA A 63 10.36 11.55 16.45
N PRO A 64 10.23 10.27 16.88
CA PRO A 64 11.17 9.69 17.83
C PRO A 64 12.61 9.64 17.32
N VAL A 65 12.81 9.39 16.02
CA VAL A 65 14.14 9.32 15.42
C VAL A 65 14.74 10.71 15.30
N PHE A 66 13.96 11.67 14.82
CA PHE A 66 14.40 13.06 14.72
C PHE A 66 14.73 13.65 16.10
N GLU A 67 13.95 13.34 17.13
CA GLU A 67 14.26 13.72 18.51
C GLU A 67 15.59 13.10 18.99
N ALA A 68 15.78 11.80 18.77
CA ALA A 68 16.98 11.09 19.21
C ALA A 68 18.27 11.62 18.55
N LEU A 69 18.16 12.05 17.29
CA LEU A 69 19.23 12.64 16.48
C LEU A 69 19.39 14.16 16.67
N GLY A 70 18.49 14.81 17.42
CA GLY A 70 18.56 16.26 17.66
C GLY A 70 18.08 17.11 16.48
N GLU A 71 17.33 16.53 15.55
CA GLU A 71 16.85 17.15 14.31
C GLU A 71 15.35 17.47 14.35
N LEU A 72 14.67 17.33 15.50
CA LEU A 72 13.21 17.50 15.62
C LEU A 72 12.70 18.84 15.06
N ALA A 73 13.49 19.91 15.13
CA ALA A 73 13.16 21.21 14.54
C ALA A 73 13.02 21.19 13.00
N ASN A 74 13.60 20.20 12.33
CA ASN A 74 13.53 20.00 10.88
C ASN A 74 12.32 19.14 10.46
N LEU A 75 11.54 18.63 11.43
CA LEU A 75 10.40 17.75 11.15
C LEU A 75 9.10 18.53 11.20
N GLU A 76 8.51 18.75 10.02
CA GLU A 76 7.19 19.39 9.90
C GLU A 76 6.07 18.36 9.70
N GLY A 77 4.84 18.73 10.05
CA GLY A 77 3.65 17.92 9.80
C GLY A 77 3.57 16.63 10.63
N ALA A 78 4.32 16.54 11.73
CA ALA A 78 4.16 15.50 12.74
C ALA A 78 3.08 15.95 13.74
N ASP A 79 2.00 15.16 13.85
CA ASP A 79 0.95 15.39 14.84
C ASP A 79 0.51 14.04 15.44
N GLY A 80 0.56 13.96 16.77
CA GLY A 80 0.25 12.77 17.53
C GLY A 80 0.40 13.02 19.03
N PRO A 81 -0.10 12.10 19.87
CA PRO A 81 0.00 12.26 21.31
C PRO A 81 1.46 12.28 21.75
N ALA A 82 1.77 13.22 22.64
CA ALA A 82 3.05 13.21 23.34
C ALA A 82 3.08 12.05 24.35
N GLU A 83 4.21 11.35 24.41
CA GLU A 83 4.45 10.37 25.46
C GLU A 83 4.63 11.10 26.79
N SER A 84 3.70 10.89 27.72
CA SER A 84 3.70 11.55 29.03
C SER A 84 4.70 10.93 30.00
N ASN A 85 5.10 9.69 29.78
CA ASN A 85 6.03 8.99 30.65
C ASN A 85 7.49 9.23 30.21
N ALA A 86 8.20 10.06 30.98
CA ALA A 86 9.61 10.38 30.72
C ALA A 86 10.54 9.16 30.65
N ALA A 87 10.25 8.09 31.42
CA ALA A 87 11.05 6.86 31.38
C ALA A 87 10.89 6.11 30.04
N VAL A 88 9.67 6.09 29.50
CA VAL A 88 9.39 5.49 28.17
C VAL A 88 10.08 6.31 27.08
N THR A 89 10.00 7.64 27.14
CA THR A 89 10.70 8.53 26.21
C THR A 89 12.22 8.32 26.25
N ALA A 90 12.80 8.25 27.44
CA ALA A 90 14.24 8.01 27.61
C ALA A 90 14.67 6.64 27.05
N ALA A 91 13.93 5.57 27.35
CA ALA A 91 14.22 4.23 26.84
C ALA A 91 14.11 4.15 25.31
N LYS A 92 13.07 4.77 24.73
CA LYS A 92 12.88 4.89 23.28
C LYS A 92 14.04 5.61 22.60
N ILE A 93 14.44 6.77 23.10
CA ILE A 93 15.56 7.56 22.56
C ILE A 93 16.88 6.81 22.69
N ALA A 94 17.14 6.19 23.86
CA ALA A 94 18.34 5.39 24.08
C ALA A 94 18.44 4.25 23.06
N ARG A 95 17.34 3.51 22.86
CA ARG A 95 17.27 2.41 21.90
C ARG A 95 17.56 2.87 20.47
N ILE A 96 17.01 4.01 20.06
CA ILE A 96 17.27 4.58 18.72
C ILE A 96 18.75 4.93 18.57
N ARG A 97 19.36 5.57 19.56
CA ARG A 97 20.78 5.93 19.51
C ARG A 97 21.67 4.70 19.39
N GLU A 98 21.39 3.64 20.15
CA GLU A 98 22.11 2.36 20.03
C GLU A 98 22.05 1.76 18.62
N ILE A 99 20.92 1.90 17.93
CA ILE A 99 20.73 1.39 16.56
C ILE A 99 21.63 2.18 15.58
N TYR A 100 21.62 3.51 15.68
CA TYR A 100 22.43 4.37 14.81
C TYR A 100 23.92 4.31 15.12
N ASP A 101 24.31 4.15 16.39
CA ASP A 101 25.69 3.95 16.81
C ASP A 101 26.27 2.62 16.30
N ALA A 102 25.42 1.62 16.06
CA ALA A 102 25.80 0.37 15.40
C ALA A 102 25.86 0.47 13.86
N GLY A 103 25.67 1.66 13.27
CA GLY A 103 25.66 1.86 11.82
C GLY A 103 24.36 1.42 11.12
N SER A 104 23.33 1.05 11.88
CA SER A 104 22.01 0.69 11.37
C SER A 104 21.06 1.88 11.40
N ALA A 105 19.88 1.76 10.79
CA ALA A 105 18.81 2.75 10.87
C ALA A 105 17.53 2.06 11.31
N VAL A 106 16.73 2.76 12.12
CA VAL A 106 15.43 2.26 12.59
C VAL A 106 14.51 2.01 11.39
N GLU A 107 13.85 0.86 11.36
CA GLU A 107 12.83 0.57 10.37
C GLU A 107 11.46 1.05 10.87
N HIS A 108 10.69 1.64 9.96
CA HIS A 108 9.39 2.21 10.28
C HIS A 108 8.31 1.48 9.50
N PHE A 109 7.28 1.03 10.21
CA PHE A 109 6.14 0.33 9.63
C PHE A 109 4.85 1.05 9.99
N VAL A 110 3.91 1.08 9.06
CA VAL A 110 2.52 1.42 9.36
C VAL A 110 1.74 0.11 9.47
N LEU A 111 1.15 -0.13 10.63
CA LEU A 111 0.39 -1.35 10.95
C LEU A 111 -1.06 -1.23 10.49
N LEU A 112 -1.68 -0.09 10.77
CA LEU A 112 -3.08 0.19 10.45
C LEU A 112 -3.20 1.58 9.84
N ARG A 113 -3.98 1.70 8.77
CA ARG A 113 -4.26 2.97 8.09
C ARG A 113 -5.74 3.29 8.19
N SER A 114 -6.07 4.59 8.16
CA SER A 114 -7.44 5.07 8.13
C SER A 114 -8.31 4.38 9.18
N VAL A 115 -7.86 4.41 10.43
CA VAL A 115 -8.67 3.95 11.57
C VAL A 115 -9.83 4.93 11.69
N ALA A 116 -10.91 4.65 10.96
CA ALA A 116 -12.13 5.44 11.05
C ALA A 116 -12.65 5.36 12.48
N ALA A 117 -13.33 6.42 12.94
CA ALA A 117 -14.05 6.36 14.20
C ALA A 117 -14.99 5.16 14.16
N ALA A 118 -14.67 4.13 14.93
CA ALA A 118 -15.35 2.85 14.84
C ALA A 118 -16.85 3.05 15.08
N THR A 119 -17.66 2.48 14.19
CA THR A 119 -19.11 2.64 14.24
C THR A 119 -19.73 1.94 15.45
N ASP A 120 -19.04 0.92 15.98
CA ASP A 120 -19.41 0.18 17.19
C ASP A 120 -18.18 -0.47 17.90
N SER A 121 -18.45 -1.08 19.05
CA SER A 121 -17.44 -1.74 19.89
C SER A 121 -16.83 -3.02 19.25
N ALA A 122 -17.61 -3.74 18.43
CA ALA A 122 -17.14 -4.95 17.78
C ALA A 122 -16.13 -4.63 16.68
N ALA A 123 -16.44 -3.65 15.83
CA ALA A 123 -15.54 -3.13 14.80
C ALA A 123 -14.24 -2.58 15.40
N THR A 124 -14.32 -1.93 16.56
CA THR A 124 -13.12 -1.50 17.30
C THR A 124 -12.26 -2.70 17.70
N THR A 125 -12.88 -3.75 18.21
CA THR A 125 -12.19 -4.96 18.65
C THR A 125 -11.50 -5.67 17.49
N ASP A 126 -12.15 -5.76 16.34
CA ASP A 126 -11.59 -6.36 15.13
C ASP A 126 -10.36 -5.56 14.63
N GLU A 127 -10.41 -4.23 14.67
CA GLU A 127 -9.26 -3.38 14.33
C GLU A 127 -8.09 -3.55 15.31
N VAL A 128 -8.36 -3.70 16.60
CA VAL A 128 -7.33 -4.00 17.60
C VAL A 128 -6.68 -5.36 17.34
N VAL A 129 -7.49 -6.39 17.10
CA VAL A 129 -7.00 -7.73 16.75
C VAL A 129 -6.13 -7.67 15.50
N ARG A 130 -6.59 -6.95 14.46
CA ARG A 130 -5.83 -6.72 13.23
C ARG A 130 -4.48 -6.05 13.52
N GLY A 131 -4.47 -4.99 14.32
CA GLY A 131 -3.24 -4.30 14.71
C GLY A 131 -2.23 -5.22 15.40
N ILE A 132 -2.69 -6.10 16.29
CA ILE A 132 -1.84 -7.08 16.97
C ILE A 132 -1.27 -8.10 15.97
N VAL A 133 -2.11 -8.64 15.08
CA VAL A 133 -1.68 -9.60 14.06
C VAL A 133 -0.64 -8.96 13.13
N GLU A 134 -0.86 -7.73 12.67
CA GLU A 134 0.08 -7.00 11.82
C GLU A 134 1.40 -6.67 12.54
N ALA A 135 1.35 -6.32 13.83
CA ALA A 135 2.55 -6.10 14.64
C ALA A 135 3.39 -7.37 14.78
N LEU A 136 2.74 -8.51 15.04
CA LEU A 136 3.44 -9.80 15.17
C LEU A 136 3.99 -10.28 13.82
N ARG A 137 3.28 -10.03 12.71
CA ARG A 137 3.71 -10.39 11.35
C ARG A 137 5.06 -9.80 10.96
N ILE A 138 5.41 -8.62 11.47
CA ILE A 138 6.70 -7.98 11.20
C ILE A 138 7.80 -8.40 12.18
N THR A 139 7.62 -9.49 12.92
CA THR A 139 8.60 -10.03 13.88
C THR A 139 8.67 -11.55 13.79
N ASP A 140 9.74 -12.14 14.32
CA ASP A 140 9.87 -13.60 14.41
C ASP A 140 8.78 -14.24 15.28
N ALA A 141 8.21 -13.48 16.23
CA ALA A 141 7.13 -13.95 17.09
C ALA A 141 5.81 -14.21 16.33
N GLY A 142 5.70 -13.74 15.07
CA GLY A 142 4.56 -14.02 14.21
C GLY A 142 4.59 -15.39 13.55
N GLU A 143 5.71 -16.11 13.60
CA GLU A 143 5.81 -17.44 13.02
C GLU A 143 4.81 -18.41 13.66
N GLY A 144 3.95 -19.02 12.83
CA GLY A 144 2.96 -20.00 13.28
C GLY A 144 1.62 -19.42 13.75
N LEU A 145 1.39 -18.11 13.66
CA LEU A 145 0.07 -17.54 13.91
C LEU A 145 -0.98 -18.12 12.95
N THR A 146 -1.99 -18.79 13.50
CA THR A 146 -3.06 -19.41 12.72
C THR A 146 -3.90 -18.39 11.96
N ASN A 147 -4.02 -17.16 12.48
CA ASN A 147 -4.68 -16.04 11.81
C ASN A 147 -3.97 -15.60 10.52
N LEU A 148 -2.70 -15.97 10.33
CA LEU A 148 -1.96 -15.74 9.09
C LEU A 148 -2.19 -16.87 8.06
N ALA A 149 -2.56 -18.06 8.52
CA ALA A 149 -2.79 -19.21 7.67
C ALA A 149 -4.11 -19.06 6.90
N GLY A 150 -4.04 -19.06 5.57
CA GLY A 150 -5.23 -18.88 4.72
C GLY A 150 -5.74 -17.44 4.67
N ASP A 151 -4.92 -16.46 5.07
CA ASP A 151 -5.28 -15.05 5.08
C ASP A 151 -5.60 -14.51 3.68
N THR A 152 -6.90 -14.38 3.39
CA THR A 152 -7.45 -13.74 2.18
C THR A 152 -7.63 -12.24 2.35
N SER A 153 -7.12 -11.64 3.44
CA SER A 153 -7.21 -10.20 3.65
C SER A 153 -6.56 -9.43 2.49
N ASP A 154 -7.10 -8.24 2.27
CA ASP A 154 -6.57 -7.32 1.29
C ASP A 154 -5.08 -7.08 1.58
N LYS A 155 -4.21 -7.53 0.66
CA LYS A 155 -2.76 -7.35 0.79
C LYS A 155 -2.39 -5.89 0.94
N ASP A 156 -3.22 -4.99 0.41
CA ASP A 156 -3.03 -3.56 0.57
C ASP A 156 -3.14 -3.14 2.04
N ALA A 157 -3.92 -3.82 2.86
CA ALA A 157 -4.20 -3.45 4.25
C ALA A 157 -3.17 -3.98 5.28
N ARG A 158 -2.08 -4.59 4.81
CA ARG A 158 -1.04 -5.21 5.63
C ARG A 158 -0.07 -4.19 6.22
N ALA A 159 0.64 -4.59 7.27
CA ALA A 159 1.81 -3.87 7.76
C ALA A 159 2.78 -3.60 6.61
N THR A 160 3.03 -2.32 6.33
CA THR A 160 3.83 -1.89 5.19
C THR A 160 4.92 -0.95 5.67
N ARG A 161 6.12 -1.04 5.09
CA ARG A 161 7.20 -0.10 5.35
C ARG A 161 6.82 1.30 4.89
N VAL A 162 7.23 2.32 5.65
CA VAL A 162 6.88 3.72 5.34
C VAL A 162 7.40 4.16 3.98
N GLU A 163 8.55 3.65 3.53
CA GLU A 163 9.15 4.02 2.24
C GLU A 163 8.29 3.53 1.07
N GLU A 164 7.71 2.32 1.20
CA GLU A 164 6.80 1.77 0.20
C GLU A 164 5.48 2.55 0.17
N LEU A 165 4.97 2.94 1.34
CA LEU A 165 3.78 3.80 1.41
C LEU A 165 4.04 5.19 0.85
N ALA A 166 5.21 5.78 1.11
CA ALA A 166 5.60 7.05 0.54
C ALA A 166 5.64 6.97 -0.99
N LEU A 167 6.22 5.90 -1.55
CA LEU A 167 6.22 5.67 -2.99
C LEU A 167 4.79 5.54 -3.53
N ARG A 168 3.96 4.71 -2.89
CA ARG A 168 2.55 4.49 -3.27
C ARG A 168 1.74 5.79 -3.27
N TYR A 169 1.81 6.57 -2.20
CA TYR A 169 1.05 7.82 -2.08
C TYR A 169 1.69 9.01 -2.78
N SER A 170 2.93 8.90 -3.26
CA SER A 170 3.54 9.91 -4.12
C SER A 170 2.92 9.94 -5.52
N ALA A 171 2.37 8.81 -5.97
CA ALA A 171 1.76 8.67 -7.29
C ALA A 171 0.67 9.71 -7.55
N ASP A 172 0.65 10.26 -8.76
CA ASP A 172 -0.38 11.21 -9.15
C ASP A 172 -1.72 10.50 -9.36
N PRO A 173 -2.84 11.12 -8.96
CA PRO A 173 -4.15 10.53 -9.17
C PRO A 173 -4.37 10.29 -10.66
N ALA A 174 -4.89 9.11 -10.99
CA ALA A 174 -5.24 8.78 -12.37
C ALA A 174 -6.18 9.86 -12.92
N PRO A 175 -5.94 10.34 -14.17
CA PRO A 175 -6.90 11.19 -14.84
C PRO A 175 -8.23 10.45 -15.02
N GLU A 176 -9.28 11.15 -15.44
CA GLU A 176 -10.59 10.51 -15.64
C GLU A 176 -10.44 9.24 -16.48
N LEU A 177 -10.86 8.11 -15.90
CA LEU A 177 -10.75 6.81 -16.53
C LEU A 177 -11.68 6.75 -17.75
N PRO A 178 -11.31 6.04 -18.83
CA PRO A 178 -12.16 5.91 -20.00
C PRO A 178 -13.50 5.26 -19.63
N THR A 179 -14.55 5.58 -20.39
CA THR A 179 -15.85 4.90 -20.34
C THR A 179 -16.27 4.62 -21.79
N PRO A 180 -16.51 3.34 -22.19
CA PRO A 180 -16.43 2.15 -21.36
C PRO A 180 -14.99 1.73 -21.02
N SER A 181 -14.79 1.04 -19.89
CA SER A 181 -13.52 0.42 -19.48
C SER A 181 -13.70 -0.70 -18.46
N ILE A 182 -12.64 -1.50 -18.28
CA ILE A 182 -12.50 -2.51 -17.24
C ILE A 182 -11.31 -2.13 -16.37
N VAL A 183 -11.45 -2.26 -15.06
CA VAL A 183 -10.36 -2.06 -14.09
C VAL A 183 -10.17 -3.37 -13.33
N LEU A 184 -8.96 -3.93 -13.40
CA LEU A 184 -8.61 -5.24 -12.85
C LEU A 184 -7.59 -5.10 -11.72
N HIS A 185 -7.95 -5.62 -10.55
CA HIS A 185 -7.01 -5.79 -9.45
C HIS A 185 -6.23 -7.09 -9.64
N VAL A 186 -4.93 -6.98 -9.92
CA VAL A 186 -4.04 -8.13 -10.15
C VAL A 186 -2.81 -7.99 -9.25
N PRO A 187 -2.86 -8.46 -7.99
CA PRO A 187 -1.79 -8.25 -7.02
C PRO A 187 -0.40 -8.74 -7.49
N ALA A 188 -0.36 -9.81 -8.30
CA ALA A 188 0.89 -10.35 -8.84
C ALA A 188 1.62 -9.36 -9.78
N SER A 189 0.93 -8.35 -10.32
CA SER A 189 1.51 -7.34 -11.20
C SER A 189 2.41 -6.32 -10.47
N ALA A 190 2.41 -6.29 -9.13
CA ALA A 190 3.27 -5.43 -8.33
C ALA A 190 4.75 -5.88 -8.26
N ARG A 191 5.10 -6.99 -8.91
CA ARG A 191 6.47 -7.54 -8.86
C ARG A 191 7.48 -6.54 -9.44
N PRO A 192 8.61 -6.28 -8.75
CA PRO A 192 9.68 -5.43 -9.29
C PRO A 192 10.18 -5.92 -10.65
N GLY A 193 10.27 -5.01 -11.62
CA GLY A 193 10.76 -5.31 -12.97
C GLY A 193 9.80 -6.12 -13.84
N ALA A 194 8.51 -6.25 -13.47
CA ALA A 194 7.51 -6.90 -14.32
C ALA A 194 7.36 -6.15 -15.66
N THR A 195 7.48 -6.89 -16.75
CA THR A 195 7.30 -6.33 -18.10
C THR A 195 5.81 -6.18 -18.45
N PRO A 196 5.43 -5.29 -19.38
CA PRO A 196 4.04 -5.17 -19.84
C PRO A 196 3.44 -6.49 -20.32
N GLU A 197 4.24 -7.35 -20.95
CA GLU A 197 3.86 -8.67 -21.44
C GLU A 197 3.60 -9.64 -20.28
N GLU A 198 4.43 -9.64 -19.24
CA GLU A 198 4.18 -10.45 -18.04
C GLU A 198 2.92 -9.99 -17.30
N ILE A 199 2.69 -8.67 -17.22
CA ILE A 199 1.48 -8.11 -16.62
C ILE A 199 0.25 -8.49 -17.45
N TYR A 200 0.37 -8.51 -18.79
CA TYR A 200 -0.69 -8.95 -19.68
C TYR A 200 -1.09 -10.41 -19.43
N GLU A 201 -0.11 -11.31 -19.32
CA GLU A 201 -0.37 -12.73 -19.04
C GLU A 201 -1.05 -12.94 -17.67
N LEU A 202 -0.64 -12.19 -16.65
CA LEU A 202 -1.30 -12.19 -15.34
C LEU A 202 -2.72 -11.64 -15.40
N ALA A 203 -2.94 -10.59 -16.20
CA ALA A 203 -4.24 -9.97 -16.36
C ALA A 203 -5.23 -10.87 -17.13
N ARG A 204 -4.72 -11.74 -18.01
CA ARG A 204 -5.49 -12.74 -18.76
C ARG A 204 -5.95 -13.94 -17.90
N ALA A 205 -6.07 -13.75 -16.59
CA ALA A 205 -6.72 -14.69 -15.69
C ALA A 205 -8.21 -14.91 -16.04
N GLU A 206 -8.86 -15.79 -15.27
CA GLU A 206 -10.25 -16.17 -15.48
C GLU A 206 -11.19 -15.19 -14.78
N TRP A 207 -12.04 -14.50 -15.57
CA TRP A 207 -12.92 -13.46 -15.05
C TRP A 207 -14.39 -13.70 -15.39
N SER A 208 -15.30 -13.24 -14.54
CA SER A 208 -16.74 -13.24 -14.82
C SER A 208 -17.14 -12.09 -15.74
N ALA A 209 -16.77 -12.17 -17.02
CA ALA A 209 -17.09 -11.15 -18.02
C ALA A 209 -18.54 -11.30 -18.53
N GLY A 210 -19.41 -10.36 -18.12
CA GLY A 210 -20.81 -10.31 -18.56
C GLY A 210 -20.98 -9.98 -20.04
N ALA A 211 -22.13 -10.37 -20.62
CA ALA A 211 -22.38 -10.23 -22.06
C ALA A 211 -22.23 -8.80 -22.61
N ALA A 212 -22.59 -7.78 -21.83
CA ALA A 212 -22.45 -6.38 -22.23
C ALA A 212 -20.98 -5.96 -22.41
N VAL A 213 -20.09 -6.41 -21.53
CA VAL A 213 -18.65 -6.16 -21.65
C VAL A 213 -18.07 -6.90 -22.85
N ARG A 214 -18.50 -8.15 -23.07
CA ARG A 214 -18.01 -8.96 -24.19
C ARG A 214 -18.47 -8.47 -25.57
N ALA A 215 -19.55 -7.70 -25.61
CA ALA A 215 -20.05 -7.09 -26.84
C ALA A 215 -19.23 -5.86 -27.27
N GLU A 216 -18.50 -5.24 -26.33
CA GLU A 216 -17.65 -4.08 -26.61
C GLU A 216 -16.28 -4.54 -27.16
N ILE A 217 -16.05 -4.28 -28.44
CA ILE A 217 -14.77 -4.60 -29.10
C ILE A 217 -13.75 -3.50 -28.77
N GLY A 218 -12.56 -3.90 -28.33
CA GLY A 218 -11.46 -2.96 -28.04
C GLY A 218 -11.64 -2.19 -26.74
N ILE A 219 -12.42 -2.74 -25.79
CA ILE A 219 -12.65 -2.11 -24.48
C ILE A 219 -11.31 -1.95 -23.73
N PRO A 220 -10.98 -0.74 -23.24
CA PRO A 220 -9.82 -0.50 -22.39
C PRO A 220 -9.83 -1.36 -21.13
N VAL A 221 -8.69 -1.98 -20.83
CA VAL A 221 -8.45 -2.77 -19.61
C VAL A 221 -7.27 -2.15 -18.86
N LEU A 222 -7.53 -1.63 -17.67
CA LEU A 222 -6.51 -1.06 -16.79
C LEU A 222 -6.24 -2.02 -15.65
N VAL A 223 -5.00 -2.44 -15.50
CA VAL A 223 -4.56 -3.38 -14.47
C VAL A 223 -3.86 -2.60 -13.37
N PHE A 224 -4.28 -2.82 -12.13
CA PHE A 224 -3.68 -2.16 -10.98
C PHE A 224 -3.31 -3.17 -9.89
N ALA A 225 -2.32 -2.79 -9.09
CA ALA A 225 -1.93 -3.41 -7.84
C ALA A 225 -1.38 -2.33 -6.92
N ASP A 226 -1.58 -2.46 -5.62
CA ASP A 226 -1.17 -1.44 -4.65
C ASP A 226 -1.81 -0.07 -4.91
N SER A 227 -3.03 -0.05 -5.45
CA SER A 227 -3.71 1.16 -5.94
C SER A 227 -2.95 1.91 -7.05
N ILE A 228 -1.93 1.33 -7.68
CA ILE A 228 -1.20 1.92 -8.82
C ILE A 228 -1.51 1.14 -10.08
N ILE A 229 -1.83 1.84 -11.17
CA ILE A 229 -2.02 1.23 -12.48
C ILE A 229 -0.65 0.73 -12.98
N ARG A 230 -0.53 -0.58 -13.20
CA ARG A 230 0.70 -1.27 -13.62
C ARG A 230 0.70 -1.60 -15.12
N GLY A 231 -0.48 -1.73 -15.72
CA GLY A 231 -0.60 -2.04 -17.15
C GLY A 231 -1.89 -1.50 -17.76
N ALA A 232 -1.85 -1.25 -19.06
CA ALA A 232 -3.00 -0.83 -19.85
C ALA A 232 -3.06 -1.61 -21.16
N PHE A 233 -4.23 -2.16 -21.46
CA PHE A 233 -4.45 -3.07 -22.59
C PHE A 233 -5.76 -2.76 -23.28
N ARG A 234 -5.97 -3.31 -24.48
CA ARG A 234 -7.29 -3.36 -25.13
C ARG A 234 -7.74 -4.80 -25.34
N ALA A 235 -8.89 -5.14 -24.79
CA ALA A 235 -9.52 -6.43 -25.02
C ALA A 235 -10.22 -6.43 -26.39
N GLN A 236 -9.71 -7.25 -27.32
CA GLN A 236 -10.22 -7.40 -28.68
C GLN A 236 -11.23 -8.54 -28.81
N SER A 237 -11.05 -9.63 -28.07
CA SER A 237 -11.98 -10.76 -28.07
C SER A 237 -11.99 -11.48 -26.71
N TRP A 238 -12.96 -12.38 -26.52
CA TRP A 238 -13.17 -13.12 -25.28
C TRP A 238 -13.29 -14.61 -25.56
N GLU A 239 -12.60 -15.42 -24.77
CA GLU A 239 -12.63 -16.88 -24.85
C GLU A 239 -13.19 -17.47 -23.57
N VAL A 240 -14.01 -18.51 -23.69
CA VAL A 240 -14.48 -19.28 -22.54
C VAL A 240 -13.32 -20.10 -22.01
N SER A 241 -12.95 -19.86 -20.75
CA SER A 241 -11.91 -20.61 -20.06
C SER A 241 -12.50 -21.79 -19.30
N THR A 242 -13.42 -21.48 -18.37
CA THR A 242 -13.98 -22.47 -17.46
C THR A 242 -15.50 -22.43 -17.56
N ARG A 243 -16.11 -23.62 -17.62
CA ARG A 243 -17.55 -23.81 -17.49
C ARG A 243 -17.82 -24.45 -16.14
N ASN A 244 -18.44 -23.71 -15.25
CA ASN A 244 -18.79 -24.20 -13.93
C ASN A 244 -20.04 -25.09 -14.00
N ALA A 245 -20.19 -25.98 -13.02
CA ALA A 245 -21.32 -26.91 -12.93
C ALA A 245 -22.68 -26.20 -12.75
N ASP A 246 -22.67 -24.96 -12.25
CA ASP A 246 -23.84 -24.09 -12.10
C ASP A 246 -24.25 -23.37 -13.40
N GLY A 247 -23.54 -23.61 -14.50
CA GLY A 247 -23.77 -22.98 -15.80
C GLY A 247 -23.09 -21.61 -15.96
N SER A 248 -22.41 -21.10 -14.93
CA SER A 248 -21.61 -19.88 -15.05
C SER A 248 -20.33 -20.13 -15.86
N GLN A 249 -19.86 -19.10 -16.57
CA GLN A 249 -18.70 -19.18 -17.46
C GLN A 249 -17.69 -18.12 -17.07
N LEU A 250 -16.43 -18.54 -16.92
CA LEU A 250 -15.30 -17.64 -16.77
C LEU A 250 -14.63 -17.43 -18.12
N TRP A 251 -14.15 -16.21 -18.34
CA TRP A 251 -13.66 -15.72 -19.61
C TRP A 251 -12.25 -15.19 -19.47
N ARG A 252 -11.46 -15.40 -20.51
CA ARG A 252 -10.17 -14.75 -20.71
C ARG A 252 -10.28 -13.79 -21.87
N PHE A 253 -9.68 -12.61 -21.76
CA PHE A 253 -9.64 -11.67 -22.87
C PHE A 253 -8.38 -11.90 -23.73
N ASN A 254 -8.54 -11.81 -25.04
CA ASN A 254 -7.43 -11.61 -25.96
C ASN A 254 -7.28 -10.12 -26.23
N GLY A 255 -6.07 -9.61 -26.20
CA GLY A 255 -5.82 -8.20 -26.35
C GLY A 255 -4.38 -7.89 -26.67
N THR A 256 -4.09 -6.61 -26.76
CA THR A 256 -2.75 -6.07 -26.98
C THR A 256 -2.46 -4.97 -25.97
N VAL A 257 -1.18 -4.72 -25.71
CA VAL A 257 -0.72 -3.54 -24.95
C VAL A 257 -1.19 -2.29 -25.67
N ASP A 258 -1.73 -1.34 -24.92
CA ASP A 258 -2.12 -0.03 -25.45
C ASP A 258 -1.13 1.01 -24.93
N ASP A 259 -0.16 1.39 -25.76
CA ASP A 259 0.91 2.33 -25.40
C ASP A 259 0.37 3.73 -25.06
N GLU A 260 -0.73 4.15 -25.69
CA GLU A 260 -1.33 5.46 -25.46
C GLU A 260 -2.02 5.50 -24.09
N LEU A 261 -2.79 4.46 -23.76
CA LEU A 261 -3.34 4.30 -22.42
C LEU A 261 -2.23 4.08 -21.39
N ALA A 262 -1.19 3.32 -21.73
CA ALA A 262 -0.09 3.06 -20.82
C ALA A 262 0.64 4.36 -20.45
N ALA A 263 0.99 5.17 -21.46
CA ALA A 263 1.62 6.48 -21.25
C ALA A 263 0.77 7.43 -20.38
N LYS A 264 -0.55 7.32 -20.47
CA LYS A 264 -1.48 8.19 -19.72
C LYS A 264 -1.76 7.71 -18.30
N TYR A 265 -1.83 6.40 -18.08
CA TYR A 265 -2.36 5.83 -16.84
C TYR A 265 -1.34 5.02 -16.03
N VAL A 266 -0.34 4.38 -16.64
CA VAL A 266 0.63 3.56 -15.89
C VAL A 266 1.44 4.44 -14.93
N GLY A 267 1.57 3.99 -13.68
CA GLY A 267 2.20 4.74 -12.60
C GLY A 267 1.27 5.73 -11.88
N THR A 268 0.05 5.94 -12.38
CA THR A 268 -0.95 6.75 -11.68
C THR A 268 -1.75 5.94 -10.68
N GLU A 269 -2.28 6.62 -9.67
CA GLU A 269 -3.06 6.02 -8.59
C GLU A 269 -4.54 5.87 -8.97
N VAL A 270 -5.10 4.69 -8.76
CA VAL A 270 -6.53 4.40 -8.89
C VAL A 270 -7.12 4.00 -7.54
N THR A 271 -8.23 4.63 -7.19
CA THR A 271 -8.99 4.37 -5.95
C THR A 271 -10.44 3.95 -6.29
N PRO A 272 -11.18 3.33 -5.36
CA PRO A 272 -12.58 2.97 -5.58
C PRO A 272 -13.44 4.16 -6.04
N HIS A 273 -13.13 5.37 -5.56
CA HIS A 273 -13.87 6.58 -5.92
C HIS A 273 -13.74 6.95 -7.41
N ASN A 274 -12.60 6.67 -8.05
CA ASN A 274 -12.39 6.91 -9.48
C ASN A 274 -13.37 6.11 -10.36
N VAL A 275 -13.89 5.00 -9.84
CA VAL A 275 -14.84 4.11 -10.50
C VAL A 275 -16.25 4.17 -9.89
N GLY A 276 -16.51 5.12 -8.98
CA GLY A 276 -17.81 5.29 -8.32
C GLY A 276 -18.13 4.26 -7.23
N LEU A 277 -17.11 3.58 -6.68
CA LEU A 277 -17.23 2.58 -5.62
C LEU A 277 -16.77 3.15 -4.27
N LYS A 278 -17.28 2.56 -3.17
CA LYS A 278 -16.81 2.84 -1.80
C LYS A 278 -15.62 1.97 -1.38
N LYS A 279 -15.55 0.75 -1.89
CA LYS A 279 -14.47 -0.23 -1.63
C LYS A 279 -14.28 -1.10 -2.86
N TRP A 280 -13.08 -1.67 -3.03
CA TRP A 280 -12.83 -2.63 -4.10
C TRP A 280 -13.63 -3.93 -3.89
N PRO A 281 -14.19 -4.53 -4.96
CA PRO A 281 -14.84 -5.83 -4.85
C PRO A 281 -13.80 -6.93 -4.63
N VAL A 282 -14.17 -7.97 -3.87
CA VAL A 282 -13.29 -9.14 -3.61
C VAL A 282 -12.90 -9.86 -4.91
N SER A 283 -13.75 -9.81 -5.93
CA SER A 283 -13.46 -10.37 -7.25
C SER A 283 -12.30 -9.70 -7.96
N GLY A 284 -11.90 -8.48 -7.58
CA GLY A 284 -10.90 -7.68 -8.28
C GLY A 284 -11.36 -7.16 -9.65
N TRP A 285 -12.61 -7.42 -10.04
CA TRP A 285 -13.17 -7.06 -11.35
C TRP A 285 -14.14 -5.88 -11.24
N VAL A 286 -13.85 -4.80 -11.96
CA VAL A 286 -14.70 -3.60 -12.02
C VAL A 286 -14.99 -3.21 -13.47
N THR A 287 -16.27 -2.98 -13.78
CA THR A 287 -16.72 -2.58 -15.12
C THR A 287 -17.27 -1.16 -15.09
N ARG A 288 -16.84 -0.34 -16.05
CA ARG A 288 -17.44 0.97 -16.36
C ARG A 288 -18.06 0.89 -17.74
N LEU A 289 -19.38 0.87 -17.82
CA LEU A 289 -20.11 0.91 -19.08
C LEU A 289 -20.93 2.19 -19.13
N THR A 290 -21.10 2.77 -20.32
CA THR A 290 -22.00 3.92 -20.52
C THR A 290 -23.46 3.49 -20.33
N THR A 291 -24.21 4.23 -19.52
CA THR A 291 -25.64 3.95 -19.21
C THR A 291 -26.59 4.24 -20.36
N ALA A 292 -26.13 4.76 -21.49
CA ALA A 292 -26.96 5.10 -22.64
C ALA A 292 -27.18 3.87 -23.54
N ARG A 293 -28.32 3.20 -23.40
CA ARG A 293 -28.83 2.27 -24.41
C ARG A 293 -29.53 3.05 -25.52
N PRO A 294 -29.15 2.94 -26.80
CA PRO A 294 -30.07 3.20 -27.89
C PRO A 294 -31.08 2.04 -27.93
N GLY A 295 -32.33 2.27 -27.50
CA GLY A 295 -33.42 1.30 -27.67
C GLY A 295 -34.31 1.01 -26.46
N ALA A 296 -34.14 1.69 -25.32
CA ALA A 296 -35.11 1.57 -24.22
C ALA A 296 -36.38 2.38 -24.55
N VAL A 297 -37.38 1.72 -25.15
CA VAL A 297 -38.73 2.28 -25.33
C VAL A 297 -39.32 2.53 -23.93
N MET A 298 -39.59 3.80 -23.63
CA MET A 298 -40.30 4.22 -22.41
C MET A 298 -41.67 3.53 -22.36
N PRO A 299 -42.03 2.81 -21.27
CA PRO A 299 -43.39 2.31 -21.13
C PRO A 299 -44.33 3.51 -20.95
N GLY A 300 -45.30 3.65 -21.86
CA GLY A 300 -46.31 4.70 -21.82
C GLY A 300 -47.14 4.68 -20.52
N PRO A 301 -47.78 5.81 -20.15
CA PRO A 301 -48.40 5.96 -18.85
C PRO A 301 -49.55 4.95 -18.68
N ARG A 302 -49.50 4.18 -17.59
CA ARG A 302 -50.59 3.29 -17.17
C ARG A 302 -51.83 4.14 -16.88
N LYS A 303 -52.91 3.93 -17.63
CA LYS A 303 -54.23 4.48 -17.30
C LYS A 303 -54.75 3.81 -16.03
N SER A 304 -55.07 4.62 -15.03
CA SER A 304 -55.80 4.20 -13.83
C SER A 304 -57.25 3.84 -14.18
N LYS A 305 -57.72 2.70 -13.68
CA LYS A 305 -59.13 2.40 -13.44
C LYS A 305 -59.30 2.12 -11.96
#